data_AF-A0A1F8M2F5-F1
#
_entry.id   AF-A0A1F8M2F5-F1
#
_cell.length_a   1.000
_cell.length_b   1.000
_cell.length_c   1.000
_cell.angle_alpha   90.00
_cell.angle_beta   90.00
_cell.angle_gamma   90.00
#
_symmetry.space_group_name_H-M   'P 1'
#
loop_
_entity.id
_entity.type
_entity.pdbx_description
1 polymer ?
#
loop_
_entity_poly.entity_id
_entity_poly.type
_entity_poly.pdbx_seq_one_letter_code
_entity_poly.pdbx_strand_id
1 'polypeptide(L)'
;MKVSEDQWRFMKEHLGYTDKEMKIFRQNPRNKDVLSKGESLMNKTIIAEVVDSHGCNSHHRIGDKFYFDGAGNLLTGLCPKRICIYALASVATLIFTSNELVYAGVNPNEMRFK
;
A
#
# COMPACT_ATOMS: atom_id res chain seq x y z
N MET A 1 0.38 1.46 20.09
CA MET A 1 -0.85 1.97 20.76
C MET A 1 -1.83 0.81 20.96
N LYS A 2 -2.79 0.91 21.89
CA LYS A 2 -3.88 -0.09 22.00
C LYS A 2 -4.89 0.17 20.88
N VAL A 3 -5.21 -0.86 20.08
CA VAL A 3 -6.31 -0.82 19.11
C VAL A 3 -7.63 -0.75 19.88
N SER A 4 -8.48 0.24 19.56
CA SER A 4 -9.77 0.44 20.22
C SER A 4 -10.82 -0.57 19.74
N GLU A 5 -11.88 -0.78 20.52
CA GLU A 5 -13.00 -1.64 20.09
C GLU A 5 -13.72 -1.07 18.86
N ASP A 6 -13.76 0.25 18.68
CA ASP A 6 -14.30 0.87 17.48
C ASP A 6 -13.45 0.56 16.24
N GLN A 7 -12.12 0.56 16.36
CA GLN A 7 -11.23 0.14 15.27
C GLN A 7 -11.46 -1.34 14.91
N TRP A 8 -11.64 -2.20 15.90
CA TRP A 8 -11.95 -3.60 15.64
C TRP A 8 -13.33 -3.80 14.98
N ARG A 9 -14.34 -3.03 15.40
CA ARG A 9 -15.68 -3.06 14.77
C ARG A 9 -15.62 -2.59 13.33
N PHE A 10 -14.94 -1.46 13.08
CA PHE A 10 -14.70 -0.95 11.74
C PHE A 10 -14.04 -2.00 10.84
N MET A 11 -13.00 -2.67 11.33
CA MET A 11 -12.30 -3.70 10.54
C MET A 11 -13.16 -4.91 10.22
N LYS A 12 -14.00 -5.36 11.17
CA LYS A 12 -14.93 -6.46 10.93
C LYS A 12 -15.91 -6.10 9.80
N GLU A 13 -16.50 -4.91 9.86
CA GLU A 13 -17.43 -4.41 8.84
C GLU A 13 -16.74 -4.20 7.49
N HIS A 14 -15.59 -3.53 7.49
CA HIS A 14 -14.82 -3.23 6.28
C HIS A 14 -14.39 -4.47 5.51
N LEU A 15 -13.95 -5.53 6.22
CA LEU A 15 -13.52 -6.79 5.61
C LEU A 15 -14.66 -7.80 5.41
N GLY A 16 -15.88 -7.50 5.88
CA GLY A 16 -17.02 -8.41 5.80
C GLY A 16 -16.85 -9.68 6.65
N TYR A 17 -16.08 -9.63 7.73
CA TYR A 17 -15.80 -10.80 8.56
C TYR A 17 -16.97 -11.21 9.46
N THR A 18 -17.14 -12.52 9.60
CA THR A 18 -17.98 -13.14 10.64
C THR A 18 -17.32 -13.01 12.02
N ASP A 19 -18.08 -13.27 13.11
CA ASP A 19 -17.51 -13.29 14.46
C ASP A 19 -16.42 -14.34 14.66
N LYS A 20 -16.53 -15.48 13.96
CA LYS A 20 -15.53 -16.55 14.01
C LYS A 20 -14.22 -16.10 13.35
N GLU A 21 -14.31 -15.49 12.17
CA GLU A 21 -13.14 -14.93 11.48
C GLU A 21 -12.52 -13.80 12.28
N MET A 22 -13.35 -12.94 12.87
CA MET A 22 -12.85 -11.83 13.69
C MET A 22 -12.12 -12.33 14.96
N LYS A 23 -12.57 -13.45 15.55
CA LYS A 23 -11.86 -14.10 16.66
C LYS A 23 -10.47 -14.58 16.23
N ILE A 24 -10.37 -15.24 15.06
CA ILE A 24 -9.08 -15.69 14.50
C ILE A 24 -8.19 -14.47 14.20
N PHE A 25 -8.77 -13.44 13.59
CA PHE A 25 -8.05 -12.22 13.22
C PHE A 25 -7.47 -11.49 14.44
N ARG A 26 -8.23 -11.36 15.54
CA ARG A 26 -7.79 -10.74 16.80
C ARG A 26 -6.72 -11.56 17.53
N GLN A 27 -6.67 -12.88 17.33
CA GLN A 27 -5.69 -13.76 17.97
C GLN A 27 -4.28 -13.61 17.38
N ASN A 28 -4.16 -13.11 16.15
CA ASN A 28 -2.85 -12.87 15.53
C ASN A 28 -2.27 -11.51 16.00
N PRO A 29 -1.16 -11.49 16.75
CA PRO A 29 -0.58 -10.24 17.23
C PRO A 29 -0.09 -9.33 16.09
N ARG A 30 0.26 -9.88 14.92
CA ARG A 30 0.66 -9.08 13.74
C ARG A 30 -0.49 -8.23 13.22
N ASN A 31 -1.71 -8.75 13.21
CA ASN A 31 -2.89 -7.99 12.78
C ASN A 31 -3.15 -6.81 13.72
N LYS A 32 -3.00 -7.01 15.03
CA LYS A 32 -3.10 -5.93 16.01
C LYS A 32 -2.04 -4.85 15.79
N ASP A 33 -0.81 -5.25 15.49
CA ASP A 33 0.28 -4.31 15.22
C ASP A 33 0.00 -3.48 13.96
N VAL A 34 -0.37 -4.14 12.85
CA VAL A 34 -0.76 -3.50 11.58
C VAL A 34 -1.90 -2.49 11.80
N LEU A 35 -2.96 -2.88 12.51
CA LEU A 35 -4.08 -1.98 12.80
C LEU A 35 -3.68 -0.79 13.66
N SER A 36 -2.80 -0.99 14.63
CA SER A 36 -2.31 0.11 15.47
C SER A 36 -1.50 1.15 14.69
N LYS A 37 -1.03 0.80 13.49
CA LYS A 37 -0.25 1.63 12.56
C LYS A 37 -1.04 2.00 11.30
N GLY A 38 -2.30 1.56 11.17
CA GLY A 38 -3.10 1.70 9.96
C GLY A 38 -3.29 3.16 9.54
N GLU A 39 -3.56 4.06 10.49
CA GLU A 39 -3.69 5.49 10.21
C GLU A 39 -2.41 6.11 9.64
N SER A 40 -1.26 5.74 10.19
CA SER A 40 0.04 6.21 9.69
C SER A 40 0.28 5.79 8.23
N LEU A 41 -0.24 4.64 7.83
CA LEU A 41 -0.14 4.16 6.46
C LEU A 41 -1.17 4.85 5.55
N MET A 42 -2.43 4.91 5.96
CA MET A 42 -3.54 5.46 5.15
C MET A 42 -3.36 6.95 4.83
N ASN A 43 -2.62 7.68 5.66
CA ASN A 43 -2.27 9.09 5.43
C ASN A 43 -1.07 9.28 4.48
N LYS A 44 -0.62 8.23 3.79
CA LYS A 44 0.47 8.29 2.80
C LYS A 44 -0.05 8.03 1.39
N THR A 45 0.70 8.55 0.44
CA THR A 45 0.55 8.27 -0.99
C THR A 45 1.89 7.77 -1.49
N ILE A 46 1.89 6.64 -2.17
CA ILE A 46 3.09 6.09 -2.81
C ILE A 46 3.10 6.59 -4.24
N ILE A 47 4.24 7.11 -4.69
CA ILE A 47 4.41 7.67 -6.03
C ILE A 47 5.59 6.95 -6.68
N ALA A 48 5.31 6.18 -7.74
CA ALA A 48 6.35 5.61 -8.60
C ALA A 48 6.49 6.48 -9.84
N GLU A 49 7.68 7.03 -10.06
CA GLU A 49 7.98 7.88 -11.23
C GLU A 49 8.76 7.10 -12.27
N VAL A 50 8.36 7.22 -13.53
CA VAL A 50 9.10 6.66 -14.67
C VAL A 50 10.36 7.50 -14.87
N VAL A 51 11.51 6.95 -14.49
CA VAL A 51 12.81 7.64 -14.60
C VAL A 51 13.54 7.37 -15.92
N ASP A 52 13.17 6.28 -16.61
CA ASP A 52 13.69 5.93 -17.93
C ASP A 52 12.59 5.23 -18.75
N SER A 53 12.56 5.48 -20.07
CA SER A 53 11.62 4.84 -20.99
C SER A 53 12.10 4.95 -22.43
N HIS A 54 12.22 3.81 -23.09
CA HIS A 54 12.50 3.71 -24.52
C HIS A 54 11.63 2.62 -25.16
N GLY A 55 10.91 2.94 -26.24
CA GLY A 55 10.08 1.97 -26.96
C GLY A 55 8.89 1.39 -26.18
N CYS A 56 8.38 2.09 -25.15
CA CYS A 56 7.29 1.57 -24.33
C CYS A 56 5.96 1.48 -25.11
N ASN A 57 5.42 0.26 -25.26
CA ASN A 57 4.12 0.01 -25.90
C ASN A 57 2.92 0.65 -25.16
N SER A 58 3.05 0.85 -23.84
CA SER A 58 2.06 1.59 -23.05
C SER A 58 2.23 3.11 -23.14
N HIS A 59 3.19 3.59 -23.93
CA HIS A 59 3.50 5.00 -24.14
C HIS A 59 3.88 5.77 -22.86
N HIS A 60 4.42 5.07 -21.86
CA HIS A 60 4.96 5.74 -20.68
C HIS A 60 6.17 6.59 -21.07
N ARG A 61 6.24 7.80 -20.52
CA ARG A 61 7.32 8.75 -20.73
C ARG A 61 8.04 9.03 -19.41
N ILE A 62 9.29 9.46 -19.52
CA ILE A 62 10.05 9.95 -18.37
C ILE A 62 9.23 11.06 -17.68
N GLY A 63 9.07 10.95 -16.36
CA GLY A 63 8.27 11.85 -15.53
C GLY A 63 6.80 11.44 -15.33
N ASP A 64 6.30 10.43 -16.04
CA ASP A 64 4.98 9.86 -15.74
C ASP A 64 4.98 9.30 -14.30
N LYS A 65 3.85 9.48 -13.59
CA LYS A 65 3.70 9.06 -12.19
C LYS A 65 2.55 8.08 -12.02
N PHE A 66 2.82 6.99 -11.31
CA PHE A 66 1.81 6.05 -10.85
C PHE A 66 1.57 6.32 -9.36
N TYR A 67 0.33 6.66 -9.04
CA TYR A 67 -0.08 7.00 -7.69
C TYR A 67 -0.81 5.83 -7.06
N PHE A 68 -0.45 5.51 -5.83
CA PHE A 68 -1.11 4.50 -5.01
C PHE A 68 -1.48 5.10 -3.65
N ASP A 69 -2.57 4.63 -3.05
CA ASP A 69 -2.82 4.90 -1.64
C ASP A 69 -1.79 4.19 -0.75
N GLY A 70 -1.84 4.44 0.55
CA GLY A 70 -0.93 3.80 1.50
C GLY A 70 -0.97 2.27 1.49
N ALA A 71 -2.09 1.65 1.11
CA ALA A 71 -2.22 0.19 1.03
C ALA A 71 -1.71 -0.40 -0.31
N GLY A 72 -1.34 0.45 -1.27
CA GLY A 72 -0.87 0.03 -2.58
C GLY A 72 -1.97 -0.09 -3.64
N ASN A 73 -3.17 0.44 -3.39
CA ASN A 73 -4.22 0.47 -4.41
C ASN A 73 -3.92 1.58 -5.43
N LEU A 74 -4.01 1.25 -6.73
CA LEU A 74 -3.78 2.20 -7.80
C LEU A 74 -4.87 3.29 -7.81
N LEU A 75 -4.46 4.55 -7.69
CA LEU A 75 -5.32 5.73 -7.81
C LEU A 75 -5.49 6.07 -9.28
N THR A 76 -6.35 5.30 -9.97
CA THR A 76 -6.50 5.32 -11.45
C THR A 76 -6.76 6.71 -12.02
N GLY A 77 -7.51 7.58 -11.32
CA GLY A 77 -7.79 8.95 -11.74
C GLY A 77 -6.58 9.90 -11.75
N LEU A 78 -5.49 9.54 -11.06
CA LEU A 78 -4.24 10.31 -11.01
C LEU A 78 -3.15 9.73 -11.91
N CYS A 79 -3.41 8.56 -12.51
CA CYS A 79 -2.43 7.80 -13.30
C CYS A 79 -2.62 8.01 -14.81
N PRO A 80 -1.62 7.65 -15.64
CA PRO A 80 -1.79 7.55 -17.08
C PRO A 80 -2.94 6.60 -17.44
N LYS A 81 -3.57 6.85 -18.59
CA LYS A 81 -4.76 6.10 -19.06
C LYS A 81 -4.54 4.59 -19.20
N ARG A 82 -3.30 4.15 -19.37
CA ARG A 82 -2.90 2.74 -19.47
C ARG A 82 -1.63 2.55 -18.66
N ILE A 83 -1.56 1.47 -17.90
CA ILE A 83 -0.32 0.96 -17.29
C ILE A 83 -0.28 -0.53 -17.60
N CYS A 84 0.83 -1.03 -18.14
CA CYS A 84 0.93 -2.47 -18.39
C CYS A 84 1.15 -3.23 -17.08
N ILE A 85 0.72 -4.49 -17.06
CA ILE A 85 0.92 -5.36 -15.91
C ILE A 85 2.41 -5.50 -15.54
N TYR A 86 3.32 -5.43 -16.50
CA TYR A 86 4.77 -5.52 -16.25
C TYR A 86 5.31 -4.32 -15.47
N ALA A 87 4.82 -3.11 -15.76
CA ALA A 87 5.18 -1.91 -15.00
C ALA A 87 4.55 -1.92 -13.59
N LEU A 88 3.33 -2.45 -13.44
CA LEU A 88 2.73 -2.64 -12.12
C LEU A 88 3.48 -3.71 -11.32
N ALA A 89 3.86 -4.82 -11.95
CA ALA A 89 4.60 -5.91 -11.32
C ALA A 89 5.98 -5.45 -10.83
N SER A 90 6.69 -4.60 -11.57
CA SER A 90 7.98 -4.06 -11.14
C SER A 90 7.87 -3.14 -9.92
N VAL A 91 6.73 -2.45 -9.76
CA VAL A 91 6.47 -1.55 -8.63
C VAL A 91 5.95 -2.30 -7.39
N ALA A 92 5.36 -3.48 -7.55
CA ALA A 92 4.72 -4.23 -6.46
C ALA A 92 5.65 -4.52 -5.28
N THR A 93 6.91 -4.94 -5.53
CA THR A 93 7.89 -5.19 -4.47
C THR A 93 8.33 -3.93 -3.74
N LEU A 94 8.39 -2.78 -4.45
CA LEU A 94 8.70 -1.49 -3.85
C LEU A 94 7.56 -1.03 -2.92
N ILE A 95 6.31 -1.22 -3.34
CA ILE A 95 5.14 -0.96 -2.50
C ILE A 95 5.21 -1.83 -1.24
N PHE A 96 5.36 -3.15 -1.39
CA PHE A 96 5.48 -4.06 -0.25
C PHE A 96 6.58 -3.62 0.73
N THR A 97 7.76 -3.29 0.22
CA THR A 97 8.88 -2.83 1.06
C THR A 97 8.56 -1.50 1.73
N SER A 98 7.88 -0.58 1.04
CA SER A 98 7.47 0.70 1.63
C SER A 98 6.48 0.50 2.78
N ASN A 99 5.53 -0.45 2.65
CA ASN A 99 4.59 -0.80 3.72
C ASN A 99 5.33 -1.36 4.94
N GLU A 100 6.25 -2.31 4.74
CA GLU A 100 7.05 -2.90 5.81
C GLU A 100 7.91 -1.84 6.54
N LEU A 101 8.51 -0.91 5.80
CA LEU A 101 9.28 0.19 6.39
C LEU A 101 8.41 1.13 7.23
N VAL A 102 7.22 1.50 6.73
CA VAL A 102 6.26 2.30 7.50
C VAL A 102 5.85 1.55 8.78
N TYR A 103 5.58 0.26 8.69
CA TYR A 103 5.27 -0.55 9.87
C TYR A 103 6.46 -0.65 10.84
N ALA A 104 7.70 -0.63 10.35
CA ALA A 104 8.91 -0.59 11.17
C ALA A 104 9.22 0.80 11.75
N GLY A 105 8.44 1.84 11.41
CA GLY A 105 8.71 3.22 11.83
C GLY A 105 9.90 3.86 11.10
N VAL A 106 10.28 3.30 9.96
CA VAL A 106 11.37 3.79 9.10
C VAL A 106 10.78 4.59 7.94
N ASN A 107 11.46 5.67 7.54
CA ASN A 107 11.05 6.47 6.39
C ASN A 107 11.22 5.66 5.10
N PRO A 108 10.14 5.32 4.37
CA PRO A 108 10.24 4.50 3.15
C PRO A 108 11.03 5.17 2.02
N ASN A 109 11.22 6.49 2.05
CA ASN A 109 12.07 7.21 1.07
C ASN A 109 13.57 6.95 1.26
N GLU A 110 13.98 6.33 2.38
CA GLU A 110 15.36 5.93 2.65
C GLU A 110 15.65 4.49 2.17
N MET A 111 14.73 3.88 1.42
CA MET A 111 14.93 2.58 0.79
C MET A 111 16.16 2.61 -0.13
N ARG A 112 17.06 1.66 0.07
CA ARG A 112 18.35 1.60 -0.65
C ARG A 112 18.23 1.03 -2.05
N PHE A 113 17.30 0.11 -2.25
CA PHE A 113 17.03 -0.55 -3.53
C PHE A 113 15.71 -0.01 -4.07
N LYS A 114 15.75 0.75 -5.16
CA LYS A 114 14.59 1.36 -5.82
C LYS A 114 14.79 1.37 -7.33
#